data_AF-A0A2E0YDQ3-F1
#
_entry.id   AF-A0A2E0YDQ3-F1
#
_cell.length_a   1.000
_cell.length_b   1.000
_cell.length_c   1.000
_cell.angle_alpha   90.00
_cell.angle_beta   90.00
_cell.angle_gamma   90.00
#
_symmetry.space_group_name_H-M   'P 1'
#
loop_
_entity.id
_entity.type
_entity.pdbx_description
1 polymer ?
#
loop_
_entity_poly.entity_id
_entity_poly.type
_entity_poly.pdbx_seq_one_letter_code
_entity_poly.pdbx_strand_id
1 'polypeptide(L)' 'MAKISLDMPEELLHDLRIHVGDEKKFVSLADAIRSACRKMLDQLDSIDLRMGRV' A
#
# COMPACT_ATOMS: atom_id res chain seq x y z
N MET A 1 1.26 3.48 16.12
CA MET A 1 1.09 2.62 14.92
C MET A 1 0.95 1.18 15.37
N ALA A 2 -0.05 0.45 14.87
CA ALA A 2 -0.11 -1.00 15.02
C ALA A 2 1.01 -1.64 14.17
N LYS A 3 1.68 -2.66 14.70
CA LYS A 3 2.69 -3.43 13.98
C LYS A 3 2.07 -4.75 13.58
N ILE A 4 2.28 -5.15 12.33
CA ILE A 4 1.87 -6.44 11.79
C ILE A 4 3.10 -7.10 11.18
N SER A 5 3.14 -8.44 11.23
CA SER A 5 4.14 -9.25 10.55
C SER A 5 3.42 -10.11 9.52
N LEU A 6 4.03 -10.29 8.36
CA LEU A 6 3.50 -11.12 7.29
C LEU A 6 4.64 -11.67 6.44
N ASP A 7 4.40 -12.79 5.79
CA ASP A 7 5.29 -13.39 4.80
C ASP A 7 4.87 -12.96 3.39
N MET A 8 5.85 -12.69 2.52
CA MET A 8 5.61 -12.35 1.12
C MET A 8 6.72 -12.89 0.21
N PRO A 9 6.42 -13.12 -1.08
CA PRO A 9 7.45 -13.40 -2.08
C PRO A 9 8.55 -12.34 -2.09
N GLU A 10 9.81 -12.78 -2.19
CA GLU A 10 10.96 -11.88 -2.19
C GLU A 10 10.95 -10.94 -3.40
N GLU A 11 10.43 -11.41 -4.54
CA GLU A 11 10.33 -10.64 -5.78
C GLU A 11 9.44 -9.40 -5.57
N LEU A 12 8.29 -9.54 -4.91
CA LEU A 12 7.43 -8.40 -4.62
C LEU A 12 8.11 -7.39 -3.69
N LEU A 13 8.85 -7.90 -2.71
CA LEU A 13 9.60 -7.07 -1.79
C LEU A 13 10.72 -6.30 -2.51
N HIS A 14 11.39 -6.94 -3.47
CA HIS A 14 12.39 -6.32 -4.32
C HIS A 14 11.77 -5.21 -5.19
N ASP A 15 10.67 -5.50 -5.87
CA ASP A 15 9.96 -4.55 -6.72
C ASP A 15 9.53 -3.29 -5.95
N LEU A 16 9.00 -3.47 -4.73
CA LEU A 16 8.64 -2.35 -3.87
C LEU A 16 9.87 -1.51 -3.49
N ARG A 17 11.00 -2.13 -3.19
CA ARG A 17 12.25 -1.42 -2.83
C ARG A 17 12.82 -0.60 -3.98
N ILE A 18 12.60 -0.99 -5.24
CA ILE A 18 13.00 -0.19 -6.40
C ILE A 18 12.37 1.21 -6.33
N HIS A 19 11.20 1.36 -5.69
CA HIS A 19 10.48 2.63 -5.54
C HIS A 19 10.71 3.36 -4.20
N VAL A 20 11.56 2.83 -3.32
CA VAL A 20 11.85 3.41 -1.99
C VAL A 20 13.24 4.06 -1.95
N GLY A 21 13.33 5.24 -1.33
CA GLY A 21 14.55 6.02 -1.11
C GLY A 21 14.28 7.52 -1.12
N ASP A 22 15.26 8.32 -0.68
CA ASP A 22 15.08 9.77 -0.47
C ASP A 22 14.67 10.54 -1.73
N GLU A 23 15.12 10.09 -2.90
CA GLU A 23 14.77 10.67 -4.21
C GLU A 23 13.71 9.85 -4.98
N LYS A 24 13.01 8.93 -4.31
CA LYS A 24 12.03 8.04 -4.94
C LYS A 24 10.60 8.35 -4.50
N LYS A 25 9.65 7.52 -4.96
CA LYS A 25 8.21 7.71 -4.71
C LYS A 25 7.84 7.59 -3.24
N PHE A 26 8.60 6.81 -2.46
CA PHE A 26 8.30 6.54 -1.06
C PHE A 26 9.56 6.66 -0.22
N VAL A 27 9.41 7.21 0.99
CA VAL A 27 10.52 7.38 1.94
C VAL A 27 10.98 6.05 2.52
N SER A 28 10.04 5.12 2.74
CA SER A 28 10.33 3.79 3.28
C SER A 28 9.40 2.74 2.70
N LEU A 29 9.75 1.46 2.89
CA LEU A 29 8.84 0.36 2.53
C LEU A 29 7.51 0.46 3.28
N ALA A 30 7.55 0.80 4.57
CA ALA A 30 6.34 1.00 5.37
C ALA A 30 5.47 2.16 4.84
N ASP A 31 6.10 3.18 4.26
CA ASP A 31 5.39 4.30 3.61
C ASP A 31 4.73 3.89 2.30
N ALA A 32 5.45 3.09 1.48
CA ALA A 32 4.90 2.49 0.27
C ALA A 32 3.68 1.62 0.55
N ILE A 33 3.78 0.72 1.54
CA ILE A 33 2.69 -0.19 1.93
C ILE A 33 1.49 0.61 2.45
N ARG A 34 1.69 1.57 3.35
CA ARG A 34 0.59 2.40 3.87
C ARG A 34 -0.14 3.16 2.75
N SER A 35 0.61 3.73 1.82
CA SER A 35 0.07 4.46 0.68
C SER A 35 -0.73 3.54 -0.26
N ALA A 36 -0.23 2.34 -0.53
CA ALA A 36 -0.92 1.34 -1.34
C ALA A 36 -2.22 0.86 -0.68
N CYS A 37 -2.19 0.54 0.62
CA CYS A 37 -3.39 0.17 1.36
C CYS A 37 -4.45 1.27 1.36
N ARG A 38 -4.05 2.53 1.56
CA ARG A 38 -4.98 3.68 1.50
C ARG A 38 -5.64 3.76 0.13
N LYS A 39 -4.85 3.73 -0.94
CA LYS A 39 -5.37 3.80 -2.31
C LYS A 39 -6.32 2.65 -2.64
N MET A 40 -6.02 1.43 -2.18
CA MET A 40 -6.91 0.28 -2.35
C MET A 40 -8.23 0.47 -1.60
N LEU A 41 -8.19 0.93 -0.34
CA LEU A 41 -9.39 1.17 0.45
C LEU A 41 -10.25 2.29 -0.17
N ASP A 42 -9.63 3.40 -0.61
CA ASP A 42 -10.35 4.49 -1.28
C ASP A 42 -11.04 4.02 -2.57
N GLN A 43 -10.44 3.07 -3.30
CA GLN A 43 -11.06 2.45 -4.47
C GLN A 43 -12.27 1.59 -4.08
N LEU A 44 -12.16 0.80 -3.01
CA LEU A 44 -13.28 -0.01 -2.50
C LEU A 44 -14.43 0.88 -2.03
N ASP A 45 -14.14 1.93 -1.27
CA ASP A 45 -15.13 2.91 -0.81
C ASP A 45 -15.86 3.55 -2.01
N SER A 46 -15.12 3.89 -3.08
CA SER A 46 -15.73 4.44 -4.29
C SER A 46 -16.68 3.48 -5.01
N ILE A 47 -16.41 2.17 -4.91
CA ILE A 47 -17.26 1.12 -5.47
C ILE A 47 -18.50 0.96 -4.59
N ASP A 48 -18.32 0.91 -3.27
CA ASP A 48 -19.43 0.75 -2.34
C ASP A 48 -20.43 1.91 -2.41
N LEU A 49 -19.95 3.16 -2.58
CA LEU A 49 -20.81 4.32 -2.84
C LEU A 49 -21.64 4.18 -4.12
N ARG A 50 -21.06 3.63 -5.20
CA ARG A 50 -21.78 3.40 -6.47
C ARG A 50 -22.81 2.27 -6.36
N MET A 51 -22.54 1.29 -5.51
CA MET A 51 -23.41 0.14 -5.28
C MET A 51 -24.47 0.39 -4.19
N GLY A 52 -24.49 1.59 -3.60
CA GLY A 52 -25.42 1.96 -2.52
C GLY A 52 -25.17 1.21 -1.21
N ARG A 53 -23.92 0.84 -0.93
CA ARG A 53 -23.52 0.08 0.26
C ARG A 53 -23.05 0.96 1.43
N VAL A 54 -23.24 2.28 1.35
CA VAL A 54 -22.92 3.29 2.37
C VAL A 54 -24.01 4.37 2.38
#